data_AF-X1L4Q9-F1
#
_entry.id   AF-X1L4Q9-F1
#
_cell.length_a   1.000
_cell.length_b   1.000
_cell.length_c   1.000
_cell.angle_alpha   90.00
_cell.angle_beta   90.00
_cell.angle_gamma   90.00
#
_symmetry.space_group_name_H-M   'P 1'
#
loop_
_entity.id
_entity.type
_entity.pdbx_description
1 polymer ?
#
loop_
_entity_poly.entity_id
_entity_poly.type
_entity_poly.pdbx_seq_one_letter_code
_entity_poly.pdbx_strand_id
1 'polypeptide(L)'
;MNKSILLLSSVLCVLFAGQVDVCIDPGHGGKWPDGDPGVVNESHGPYPDGPFESDFNKYIAWSMEMDLVWGLGYSVSMTRIGDECPSLTRRTKMANGQIENP
;
A
#
# COMPACT_ATOMS: atom_id res chain seq x y z
N MET A 1 31.11 -27.81 20.25
CA MET A 1 29.93 -27.26 19.55
C MET A 1 30.18 -27.33 18.05
N ASN A 2 29.35 -28.06 17.31
CA ASN A 2 29.52 -28.23 15.87
C ASN A 2 29.19 -26.92 15.14
N LYS A 3 30.16 -26.38 14.37
CA LYS A 3 30.01 -25.16 13.57
C LYS A 3 28.79 -25.21 12.63
N SER A 4 28.42 -26.41 12.18
CA SER A 4 27.24 -26.65 11.34
C SER A 4 25.91 -26.34 12.03
N ILE A 5 25.80 -26.50 13.35
CA ILE A 5 24.57 -26.23 14.12
C ILE A 5 24.37 -24.72 14.29
N LEU A 6 25.47 -23.98 14.52
CA LEU A 6 25.47 -22.51 14.59
C LEU A 6 25.10 -21.87 13.24
N LEU A 7 25.61 -22.41 12.13
CA LEU A 7 25.23 -21.92 10.80
C LEU A 7 23.74 -22.16 10.54
N LEU A 8 23.23 -23.35 10.83
CA LEU A 8 21.82 -23.68 10.63
C LEU A 8 20.90 -22.79 11.49
N SER A 9 21.27 -22.50 12.74
CA SER A 9 20.45 -21.63 13.60
C SER A 9 20.48 -20.18 13.13
N SER A 10 21.62 -19.68 12.64
CA SER A 10 21.73 -18.31 12.14
C SER A 10 20.94 -18.09 10.84
N VAL A 11 20.95 -19.05 9.91
CA VAL A 11 20.12 -19.00 8.70
C VAL A 11 18.64 -19.10 9.05
N LEU A 12 18.28 -19.95 10.02
CA LEU A 12 16.91 -20.07 10.49
C LEU A 12 16.43 -18.80 11.21
N CYS A 13 17.28 -18.15 12.01
CA CYS A 13 16.94 -16.87 12.66
C CYS A 13 16.73 -15.73 11.66
N VAL A 14 17.44 -15.72 10.52
CA VAL A 14 17.19 -14.74 9.44
C VAL A 14 15.87 -15.01 8.72
N LEU A 15 15.47 -16.29 8.59
CA LEU A 15 14.17 -16.67 8.03
C LEU A 15 12.99 -16.35 8.97
N PHE A 16 13.24 -16.14 10.27
CA PHE A 16 12.21 -15.82 11.28
C PHE A 16 12.40 -14.44 11.92
N ALA A 17 13.34 -13.62 11.45
CA ALA A 17 13.37 -12.20 11.81
C ALA A 17 12.08 -11.59 11.25
N GLY A 18 11.15 -11.23 12.13
CA GLY A 18 9.77 -10.89 11.78
C GLY A 18 9.71 -9.96 10.57
N GLN A 19 9.10 -10.46 9.50
CA GLN A 19 8.83 -9.65 8.32
C GLN A 19 7.96 -8.47 8.76
N VAL A 20 8.41 -7.25 8.49
CA VAL A 20 7.62 -6.06 8.80
C VAL A 20 6.50 -5.99 7.77
N ASP A 21 5.26 -6.04 8.25
CA ASP A 21 4.06 -5.82 7.45
C ASP A 21 3.74 -4.33 7.41
N VAL A 22 3.60 -3.79 6.20
CA VAL A 22 3.23 -2.39 5.94
C VAL A 22 1.93 -2.36 5.15
N CYS A 23 0.94 -1.62 5.65
CA CYS A 23 -0.28 -1.31 4.92
C CYS A 23 -0.20 0.13 4.41
N ILE A 24 -0.14 0.31 3.09
CA ILE A 24 -0.17 1.63 2.44
C ILE A 24 -1.63 1.97 2.11
N ASP A 25 -2.07 3.15 2.52
CA ASP A 25 -3.42 3.65 2.24
C ASP A 25 -3.36 4.81 1.24
N PRO A 26 -3.40 4.57 -0.08
CA PRO A 26 -3.59 5.65 -1.04
C PRO A 26 -4.98 6.25 -0.83
N GLY A 27 -5.00 7.48 -0.29
CA GLY A 27 -6.22 8.22 0.03
C GLY A 27 -7.17 8.35 -1.16
N HIS A 28 -8.46 8.53 -0.86
CA HIS A 28 -9.50 8.76 -1.87
C HIS A 28 -9.66 7.57 -2.85
N GLY A 29 -10.27 7.78 -4.01
CA GLY A 29 -10.49 6.77 -5.05
C GLY A 29 -11.89 6.83 -5.64
N GLY A 30 -12.18 6.02 -6.64
CA GLY A 30 -13.43 6.07 -7.39
C GLY A 30 -13.35 6.99 -8.59
N LYS A 31 -14.10 6.65 -9.63
CA LYS A 31 -14.22 7.46 -10.84
C LYS A 31 -15.21 8.59 -10.60
N TRP A 32 -14.84 9.83 -10.91
CA TRP A 32 -15.78 10.95 -10.95
C TRP A 32 -16.89 10.79 -12.01
N PRO A 33 -18.13 11.30 -11.87
CA PRO A 33 -18.96 11.76 -10.75
C PRO A 33 -18.73 11.31 -9.33
N ASP A 34 -18.69 9.98 -9.28
CA ASP A 34 -19.42 9.26 -8.24
C ASP A 34 -18.46 8.72 -7.18
N GLY A 35 -17.17 8.78 -7.49
CA GLY A 35 -16.07 8.54 -6.57
C GLY A 35 -15.74 9.74 -5.68
N ASP A 36 -14.68 9.56 -4.93
CA ASP A 36 -14.04 10.58 -4.11
C ASP A 36 -12.70 10.92 -4.79
N PRO A 37 -12.61 11.98 -5.60
CA PRO A 37 -11.35 12.37 -6.25
C PRO A 37 -10.35 13.02 -5.27
N GLY A 38 -10.77 13.30 -4.03
CA GLY A 38 -10.06 14.18 -3.11
C GLY A 38 -10.09 15.63 -3.57
N VAL A 39 -9.01 16.38 -3.30
CA VAL A 39 -8.86 17.76 -3.79
C VAL A 39 -8.69 17.77 -5.31
N VAL A 40 -9.38 18.70 -5.96
CA VAL A 40 -9.40 18.86 -7.42
C VAL A 40 -8.83 20.22 -7.77
N ASN A 41 -7.93 20.25 -8.75
CA ASN A 41 -7.41 21.51 -9.28
C ASN A 41 -8.24 21.97 -10.48
N GLU A 42 -9.23 22.82 -10.21
CA GLU A 42 -10.15 23.36 -11.24
C GLU A 42 -9.44 24.17 -12.34
N SER A 43 -8.20 24.65 -12.09
CA SER A 43 -7.46 25.46 -13.06
C SER A 43 -6.66 24.64 -14.08
N HIS A 44 -6.51 23.32 -13.91
CA HIS A 44 -5.67 22.46 -14.74
C HIS A 44 -6.44 21.58 -15.74
N GLY A 45 -7.73 21.80 -15.88
CA GLY A 45 -8.56 21.17 -16.90
C GLY A 45 -9.93 20.77 -16.36
N PRO A 46 -10.97 20.80 -17.19
CA PRO A 46 -12.28 20.33 -16.78
C PRO A 46 -12.28 18.80 -16.64
N TYR A 47 -13.16 18.33 -15.76
CA TYR A 47 -13.62 16.95 -15.74
C TYR A 47 -13.95 16.41 -17.15
N PRO A 48 -13.73 15.10 -17.43
CA PRO A 48 -13.54 14.00 -16.47
C PRO A 48 -12.08 13.60 -16.16
N ASP A 49 -11.08 14.21 -16.80
CA ASP A 49 -9.69 13.67 -16.82
C ASP A 49 -8.69 14.51 -16.01
N GLY A 50 -9.17 15.50 -15.26
CA GLY A 50 -8.33 16.47 -14.54
C GLY A 50 -7.47 15.81 -13.45
N PRO A 51 -6.35 16.45 -13.04
CA PRO A 51 -5.46 15.84 -12.05
C PRO A 51 -6.18 15.73 -10.70
N PHE A 52 -6.51 14.50 -10.28
CA PHE A 52 -7.15 14.22 -9.00
C PHE A 52 -6.12 13.84 -7.95
N GLU A 53 -6.33 14.30 -6.72
CA GLU A 53 -5.52 13.87 -5.57
C GLU A 53 -5.47 12.34 -5.47
N SER A 54 -6.59 11.65 -5.76
CA SER A 54 -6.67 10.19 -5.77
C SER A 54 -5.67 9.52 -6.73
N ASP A 55 -5.38 10.12 -7.88
CA ASP A 55 -4.42 9.59 -8.85
C ASP A 55 -2.97 9.82 -8.40
N PHE A 56 -2.67 10.99 -7.83
CA PHE A 56 -1.34 11.25 -7.26
C PHE A 56 -1.05 10.34 -6.07
N ASN A 57 -2.01 10.17 -5.17
CA ASN A 57 -1.88 9.30 -4.02
C ASN A 57 -1.60 7.85 -4.43
N LYS A 58 -2.28 7.36 -5.48
CA LYS A 58 -2.04 6.03 -6.05
C LYS A 58 -0.63 5.90 -6.62
N TYR A 59 -0.17 6.89 -7.38
CA TYR A 59 1.19 6.88 -7.97
C TYR A 59 2.30 6.92 -6.91
N ILE A 60 2.13 7.75 -5.87
CA ILE A 60 3.03 7.81 -4.73
C ILE A 60 3.06 6.46 -3.99
N ALA A 61 1.89 5.86 -3.75
CA ALA A 61 1.79 4.56 -3.08
C ALA A 61 2.51 3.45 -3.85
N TRP A 62 2.34 3.36 -5.18
CA TRP A 62 3.09 2.40 -6.01
C TRP A 62 4.60 2.62 -5.96
N SER A 63 5.03 3.88 -5.97
CA SER A 63 6.46 4.20 -5.84
C SER A 63 7.00 3.76 -4.47
N MET A 64 6.25 4.01 -3.40
CA MET A 64 6.61 3.60 -2.04
C MET A 64 6.64 2.08 -1.87
N GLU A 65 5.67 1.36 -2.43
CA GLU A 65 5.65 -0.11 -2.39
C GLU A 65 6.91 -0.69 -3.00
N MET A 66 7.33 -0.18 -4.17
CA MET A 66 8.55 -0.62 -4.82
C MET A 66 9.78 -0.45 -3.92
N ASP A 67 9.92 0.70 -3.26
CA ASP A 67 11.03 0.95 -2.33
C ASP A 67 10.97 0.05 -1.09
N LEU A 68 9.78 -0.20 -0.54
CA LEU A 68 9.60 -1.04 0.64
C LEU A 68 9.83 -2.54 0.35
N VAL A 69 9.33 -3.04 -0.78
CA VAL A 69 9.50 -4.44 -1.18
C VAL A 69 10.93 -4.70 -1.63
N TRP A 70 11.44 -3.94 -2.60
CA TRP A 70 12.74 -4.23 -3.21
C TRP A 70 13.92 -3.64 -2.45
N GLY A 71 13.72 -2.48 -1.81
CA GLY A 71 14.77 -1.82 -1.04
C GLY A 71 14.93 -2.37 0.38
N LEU A 72 13.82 -2.76 1.02
CA LEU A 72 13.80 -3.13 2.44
C LEU A 72 13.33 -4.57 2.72
N GLY A 73 12.79 -5.28 1.73
CA GLY A 73 12.31 -6.66 1.90
C GLY A 73 11.05 -6.77 2.76
N TYR A 74 10.26 -5.70 2.85
CA TYR A 74 9.03 -5.68 3.65
C TYR A 74 7.88 -6.40 2.94
N SER A 75 6.96 -6.92 3.74
CA SER A 75 5.65 -7.36 3.26
C SER A 75 4.78 -6.12 3.13
N VAL A 76 4.27 -5.83 1.93
CA VAL A 76 3.47 -4.63 1.66
C VAL A 76 2.11 -5.03 1.16
N SER A 77 1.09 -4.35 1.66
CA SER A 77 -0.29 -4.45 1.20
C SER A 77 -0.86 -3.06 0.98
N MET A 78 -1.84 -2.92 0.07
CA MET A 78 -2.51 -1.64 -0.20
C MET A 78 -4.00 -1.71 0.06
N THR A 79 -4.60 -0.61 0.53
CA THR A 79 -6.06 -0.55 0.73
C THR A 79 -6.85 -0.44 -0.58
N ARG A 80 -6.19 -0.05 -1.68
CA ARG A 80 -6.69 -0.13 -3.06
C ARG A 80 -5.52 -0.20 -4.03
N ILE A 81 -5.73 -0.87 -5.17
CA ILE A 81 -4.74 -0.96 -6.27
C ILE A 81 -5.25 -0.17 -7.48
N GLY A 82 -6.55 -0.22 -7.73
CA GLY A 82 -7.20 0.53 -8.78
C GLY A 82 -7.83 1.82 -8.28
N ASP A 83 -8.90 2.20 -8.97
CA ASP A 83 -9.71 3.36 -8.64
C ASP A 83 -10.87 2.96 -7.72
N GLU A 84 -10.73 1.94 -6.87
CA GLU A 84 -11.75 1.65 -5.87
C GLU A 84 -11.76 2.75 -4.81
N CYS A 85 -12.93 3.03 -4.23
CA CYS A 85 -13.06 3.93 -3.08
C CYS A 85 -13.47 3.15 -1.82
N PRO A 86 -12.54 2.45 -1.14
CA PRO A 86 -12.87 1.78 0.11
C PRO A 86 -13.24 2.83 1.17
N SER A 87 -14.27 2.55 1.96
CA SER A 87 -14.64 3.42 3.09
C SER A 87 -13.51 3.47 4.12
N LEU A 88 -13.45 4.55 4.92
CA LEU A 88 -12.46 4.71 5.99
C LEU A 88 -12.43 3.50 6.94
N THR A 89 -13.61 3.04 7.37
CA THR A 89 -13.73 1.84 8.20
C THR A 89 -13.15 0.60 7.54
N ARG A 90 -13.36 0.43 6.22
CA ARG A 90 -12.79 -0.70 5.47
C ARG A 90 -11.27 -0.62 5.47
N ARG A 91 -10.69 0.54 5.15
CA ARG A 91 -9.23 0.77 5.14
C ARG A 91 -8.58 0.40 6.47
N THR A 92 -9.17 0.83 7.60
CA THR A 92 -8.66 0.47 8.93
C THR A 92 -8.75 -1.02 9.23
N LYS A 93 -9.82 -1.69 8.80
CA LYS A 93 -9.95 -3.14 8.96
C LYS A 93 -8.91 -3.91 8.15
N MET A 94 -8.58 -3.43 6.94
CA MET A 94 -7.52 -4.00 6.10
C MET A 94 -6.15 -3.85 6.76
N ALA A 95 -5.83 -2.65 7.24
CA ALA A 95 -4.58 -2.40 7.97
C ALA A 95 -4.42 -3.25 9.24
N ASN A 96 -5.54 -3.59 9.90
CA ASN A 96 -5.56 -4.48 11.06
C ASN A 96 -5.60 -5.99 10.69
N GLY A 97 -5.52 -6.35 9.41
CA GLY A 97 -5.60 -7.74 8.94
C GLY A 97 -6.95 -8.42 9.18
N GLN A 98 -8.01 -7.66 9.40
CA GLN A 98 -9.36 -8.18 9.71
C GLN A 98 -10.15 -8.54 8.45
N ILE A 99 -9.75 -7.97 7.31
CA ILE A 99 -10.30 -8.26 5.99
C ILE A 99 -9.17 -8.22 4.97
N GLU A 100 -9.33 -8.94 3.87
CA GLU A 100 -8.34 -9.01 2.80
C GLU A 100 -8.23 -7.69 2.03
N ASN A 101 -7.01 -7.44 1.57
CA ASN A 101 -6.71 -6.38 0.63
C ASN A 101 -7.12 -6.81 -0.78
N PRO A 102 -7.57 -5.87 -1.65
CA PRO A 102 -7.94 -6.18 -3.03
C PRO A 102 -6.76 -6.70 -3.84
#